data_AF-A0A7Z2K2A8-F1
#
_entry.id   AF-A0A7Z2K2A8-F1
#
_cell.length_a   1.000
_cell.length_b   1.000
_cell.length_c   1.000
_cell.angle_alpha   90.00
_cell.angle_beta   90.00
_cell.angle_gamma   90.00
#
_symmetry.space_group_name_H-M   'P 1'
#
loop_
_entity.id
_entity.type
_entity.pdbx_description
1 polymer ?
#
loop_
_entity_poly.entity_id
_entity_poly.type
_entity_poly.pdbx_seq_one_letter_code
_entity_poly.pdbx_strand_id
1 'polypeptide(L)'
;MNKNEFFSMFSGALKQKKIWLPLLLNAFGLLVAILAIMLFSELAEEILEKETLQFDQSIISAIDPIRSDGLLNVIEIITELGSVWWITVVSILTVAILWFKKRDGWSIVFFIIAQAAGGLLTKVLKHFFARSRPSVDAAYDAVGYSFPSGHAMGSFLLYGFIGYLIVRSQRGRTTKWISGLLVLLFILMIGFSRIYLGVHYPSDVLAGYAAGTLWLSVCIFSLEWVLWMKRSSFSLGSVRKVFSSKNS
;
A
#
# COMPACT_ATOMS: atom_id res chain seq x y z
N MET A 1 -5.96 35.22 -23.16
CA MET A 1 -5.18 35.15 -21.90
C MET A 1 -3.71 35.34 -22.26
N ASN A 2 -3.09 36.39 -21.77
CA ASN A 2 -1.70 36.73 -22.09
C ASN A 2 -0.74 35.80 -21.29
N LYS A 3 0.42 35.44 -21.86
CA LYS A 3 1.52 34.69 -21.20
C LYS A 3 1.84 35.24 -19.79
N ASN A 4 1.77 36.56 -19.62
CA ASN A 4 2.03 37.25 -18.35
C ASN A 4 0.93 37.03 -17.31
N GLU A 5 -0.35 36.92 -17.73
CA GLU A 5 -1.46 36.60 -16.82
C GLU A 5 -1.41 35.13 -16.38
N PHE A 6 -1.03 34.22 -17.27
CA PHE A 6 -0.82 32.80 -16.93
C PHE A 6 0.32 32.65 -15.90
N PHE A 7 1.45 33.34 -16.12
CA PHE A 7 2.58 33.33 -15.18
C PHE A 7 2.26 34.03 -13.86
N SER A 8 1.46 35.11 -13.84
CA SER A 8 1.07 35.79 -12.59
C SER A 8 0.07 34.98 -11.77
N MET A 9 -0.84 34.24 -12.41
CA MET A 9 -1.72 33.27 -11.73
C MET A 9 -0.91 32.14 -11.09
N PHE A 10 0.06 31.56 -11.83
CA PHE A 10 0.92 30.51 -11.30
C PHE A 10 1.83 31.02 -10.18
N SER A 11 2.40 32.22 -10.32
CA SER A 11 3.28 32.81 -9.29
C SER A 11 2.51 33.23 -8.04
N GLY A 12 1.26 33.69 -8.20
CA GLY A 12 0.35 34.00 -7.10
C GLY A 12 -0.07 32.76 -6.30
N ALA A 13 -0.32 31.64 -7.00
CA ALA A 13 -0.57 30.34 -6.37
C ALA A 13 0.68 29.82 -5.64
N LEU A 14 1.86 29.87 -6.27
CA LEU A 14 3.13 29.43 -5.69
C LEU A 14 3.59 30.27 -4.47
N LYS A 15 3.16 31.53 -4.36
CA LYS A 15 3.40 32.40 -3.20
C LYS A 15 2.59 32.03 -1.96
N GLN A 16 1.54 31.19 -2.06
CA GLN A 16 0.90 30.64 -0.88
C GLN A 16 1.81 29.57 -0.25
N LYS A 17 2.36 29.85 0.94
CA LYS A 17 3.23 28.95 1.74
C LYS A 17 2.71 27.51 1.95
N LYS A 18 1.48 27.19 1.51
CA LYS A 18 0.81 25.89 1.68
C LYS A 18 0.79 25.00 0.44
N ILE A 19 1.19 25.47 -0.75
CA ILE A 19 1.17 24.64 -1.99
C ILE A 19 2.39 23.71 -2.10
N TRP A 20 3.54 24.11 -1.55
CA TRP A 20 4.77 23.31 -1.61
C TRP A 20 4.67 21.98 -0.86
N LEU A 21 3.93 21.93 0.26
CA LEU A 21 3.81 20.71 1.06
C LEU A 21 3.04 19.59 0.31
N PRO A 22 1.86 19.82 -0.29
CA PRO A 22 1.22 18.83 -1.18
C PRO A 22 2.10 18.40 -2.34
N LEU A 23 2.85 19.32 -2.97
CA LEU A 23 3.74 18.97 -4.07
C LEU A 23 4.87 18.06 -3.62
N LEU A 24 5.50 18.35 -2.48
CA LEU A 24 6.54 17.48 -1.89
C LEU A 24 5.99 16.11 -1.52
N LEU A 25 4.78 16.03 -0.97
CA LEU A 25 4.14 14.76 -0.64
C LEU A 25 3.82 13.92 -1.88
N ASN A 26 3.34 14.55 -2.96
CA ASN A 26 3.10 13.84 -4.23
C ASN A 26 4.42 13.39 -4.88
N ALA A 27 5.45 14.24 -4.90
CA ALA A 27 6.76 13.88 -5.41
C ALA A 27 7.38 12.72 -4.61
N PHE A 28 7.25 12.74 -3.29
CA PHE A 28 7.68 11.63 -2.43
C PHE A 28 6.90 10.34 -2.72
N GLY A 29 5.58 10.43 -2.85
CA GLY A 29 4.76 9.25 -3.19
C GLY A 29 5.09 8.68 -4.57
N LEU A 30 5.40 9.53 -5.55
CA LEU A 30 5.86 9.10 -6.88
C LEU A 30 7.23 8.42 -6.81
N LEU A 31 8.17 8.99 -6.05
CA LEU A 31 9.48 8.37 -5.82
C LEU A 31 9.33 6.98 -5.19
N VAL A 32 8.49 6.83 -4.17
CA VAL A 32 8.21 5.53 -3.54
C VAL A 32 7.63 4.53 -4.54
N ALA A 33 6.69 4.96 -5.40
CA ALA A 33 6.13 4.10 -6.45
C ALA A 33 7.18 3.67 -7.49
N ILE A 34 8.07 4.58 -7.91
CA ILE A 34 9.17 4.28 -8.84
C ILE A 34 10.11 3.25 -8.21
N LEU A 35 10.53 3.47 -6.96
CA LEU A 35 11.40 2.54 -6.25
C LEU A 35 10.74 1.15 -6.08
N ALA A 36 9.43 1.11 -5.83
CA ALA A 36 8.68 -0.14 -5.75
C ALA A 36 8.63 -0.87 -7.11
N ILE A 37 8.44 -0.15 -8.22
CA ILE A 37 8.49 -0.72 -9.57
C ILE A 37 9.88 -1.27 -9.86
N MET A 38 10.93 -0.49 -9.58
CA MET A 38 12.32 -0.92 -9.80
C MET A 38 12.63 -2.18 -8.99
N LEU A 39 12.32 -2.18 -7.69
CA LEU A 39 12.55 -3.33 -6.83
C LEU A 39 11.77 -4.57 -7.30
N PHE A 40 10.49 -4.42 -7.67
CA PHE A 40 9.70 -5.55 -8.16
C PHE A 40 10.25 -6.08 -9.49
N SER A 41 10.68 -5.19 -10.38
CA SER A 41 11.21 -5.56 -11.70
C SER A 41 12.53 -6.31 -11.59
N GLU A 42 13.45 -5.82 -10.76
CA GLU A 42 14.73 -6.48 -10.47
C GLU A 42 14.50 -7.90 -9.92
N LEU A 43 13.68 -8.02 -8.87
CA LEU A 43 13.38 -9.32 -8.27
C LEU A 43 12.66 -10.26 -9.25
N ALA A 44 11.80 -9.73 -10.11
CA ALA A 44 11.13 -10.51 -11.14
C ALA A 44 12.12 -11.04 -12.19
N GLU A 45 13.08 -10.23 -12.61
CA GLU A 45 14.14 -10.60 -13.55
C GLU A 45 15.04 -11.68 -12.95
N GLU A 46 15.58 -11.46 -11.74
CA GLU A 46 16.41 -12.44 -11.05
C GLU A 46 15.69 -13.79 -10.85
N ILE A 47 14.37 -13.79 -10.65
CA ILE A 47 13.58 -15.03 -10.51
C ILE A 47 13.46 -15.77 -11.84
N LEU A 48 13.27 -15.03 -12.94
CA LEU A 48 13.19 -15.62 -14.27
C LEU A 48 14.54 -16.20 -14.71
N GLU A 49 15.64 -15.54 -14.30
CA GLU A 49 17.02 -15.99 -14.56
C GLU A 49 17.51 -17.06 -13.57
N LYS A 50 16.76 -17.28 -12.48
CA LYS A 50 17.08 -18.20 -11.36
C LYS A 50 18.32 -17.80 -10.55
N GLU A 51 18.62 -16.51 -10.50
CA GLU A 51 19.79 -15.96 -9.79
C GLU A 51 19.49 -15.57 -8.33
N THR A 52 18.23 -15.48 -7.91
CA THR A 52 17.87 -15.10 -6.53
C THR A 52 18.32 -16.09 -5.44
N LEU A 53 18.74 -17.30 -5.84
CA LEU A 53 19.03 -18.41 -4.92
C LEU A 53 20.06 -18.03 -3.85
N GLN A 54 21.12 -17.31 -4.23
CA GLN A 54 22.18 -16.94 -3.29
C GLN A 54 21.69 -15.93 -2.24
N PHE A 55 20.93 -14.91 -2.67
CA PHE A 55 20.34 -13.92 -1.78
C PHE A 55 19.37 -14.58 -0.79
N ASP A 56 18.45 -15.40 -1.32
CA ASP A 56 17.43 -16.07 -0.51
C ASP A 56 18.06 -17.01 0.52
N GLN A 57 19.02 -17.84 0.12
CA GLN A 57 19.72 -18.78 1.01
C GLN A 57 20.50 -18.05 2.10
N SER A 58 21.17 -16.95 1.76
CA SER A 58 21.97 -16.19 2.74
C SER A 58 21.12 -15.69 3.91
N ILE A 59 19.90 -15.21 3.64
CA ILE A 59 18.97 -14.76 4.67
C ILE A 59 18.37 -15.95 5.41
N ILE A 60 17.97 -17.02 4.71
CA ILE A 60 17.40 -18.22 5.35
C ILE A 60 18.39 -18.84 6.34
N SER A 61 19.65 -19.02 5.94
CA SER A 61 20.70 -19.57 6.80
C SER A 61 21.01 -18.69 8.02
N ALA A 62 20.77 -17.37 7.94
CA ALA A 62 20.91 -16.47 9.09
C ALA A 62 19.74 -16.60 10.08
N ILE A 63 18.57 -17.08 9.63
CA ILE A 63 17.38 -17.28 10.46
C ILE A 63 17.40 -18.65 11.15
N ASP A 64 18.01 -19.67 10.55
CA ASP A 64 18.00 -21.03 11.10
C ASP A 64 18.51 -21.13 12.55
N PRO A 65 19.59 -20.44 12.98
CA PRO A 65 20.08 -20.51 14.35
C PRO A 65 19.15 -19.93 15.41
N ILE A 66 18.22 -19.04 15.02
CA ILE A 66 17.27 -18.42 15.95
C ILE A 66 15.93 -19.15 16.02
N ARG A 67 15.75 -20.23 15.24
CA ARG A 67 14.53 -21.03 15.26
C ARG A 67 14.40 -21.76 16.60
N SER A 68 13.25 -21.60 17.26
CA SER A 68 12.89 -22.31 18.49
C SER A 68 11.38 -22.47 18.62
N ASP A 69 10.92 -23.46 19.39
CA ASP A 69 9.49 -23.73 19.61
C ASP A 69 8.77 -22.56 20.29
N GLY A 70 9.44 -21.89 21.23
CA GLY A 70 8.88 -20.71 21.90
C GLY A 70 8.63 -19.55 20.93
N LEU A 71 9.57 -19.29 20.02
CA LEU A 71 9.42 -18.26 19.00
C LEU A 71 8.44 -18.70 17.90
N LEU A 72 8.35 -20.00 17.60
CA LEU A 72 7.40 -20.55 16.63
C LEU A 72 5.96 -20.17 16.98
N ASN A 73 5.52 -20.40 18.23
CA ASN A 73 4.16 -20.03 18.67
C ASN A 73 3.84 -18.54 18.45
N VAL A 74 4.82 -17.65 18.70
CA VAL A 74 4.65 -16.21 18.48
C VAL A 74 4.57 -15.90 16.99
N ILE A 75 5.41 -16.54 16.17
CA ILE A 75 5.44 -16.39 14.72
C ILE A 75 4.15 -16.89 14.06
N GLU A 76 3.55 -17.96 14.58
CA GLU A 76 2.26 -18.47 14.12
C GLU A 76 1.14 -17.45 14.34
N ILE A 77 1.08 -16.85 15.54
CA ILE A 77 0.11 -15.77 15.82
C ILE A 77 0.33 -14.59 14.89
N ILE A 78 1.59 -14.19 14.67
CA ILE A 78 1.93 -13.08 13.79
C ILE A 78 1.51 -13.38 12.34
N THR A 79 1.79 -14.59 11.84
CA THR A 79 1.45 -14.91 10.45
C THR A 79 -0.05 -14.95 10.23
N GLU A 80 -0.85 -15.34 11.22
CA GLU A 80 -2.30 -15.37 11.10
C GLU A 80 -2.89 -13.98 10.85
N LEU A 81 -2.24 -12.92 11.33
CA LEU A 81 -2.64 -11.53 11.05
C LEU A 81 -2.48 -11.15 9.56
N GLY A 82 -1.73 -11.94 8.79
CA GLY A 82 -1.62 -11.83 7.34
C GLY A 82 -2.48 -12.81 6.55
N SER A 83 -3.26 -13.66 7.22
CA SER A 83 -4.06 -14.70 6.57
C SER A 83 -5.19 -14.10 5.77
N VAL A 84 -5.64 -14.82 4.74
CA VAL A 84 -6.79 -14.38 3.91
C VAL A 84 -8.04 -14.24 4.78
N TRP A 85 -8.21 -15.15 5.76
CA TRP A 85 -9.33 -15.09 6.67
C TRP A 85 -9.29 -13.82 7.52
N TRP A 86 -8.19 -13.58 8.24
CA TRP A 86 -8.04 -12.40 9.08
C TRP A 86 -8.21 -11.11 8.28
N ILE A 87 -7.55 -11.00 7.13
CA ILE A 87 -7.67 -9.84 6.24
C ILE A 87 -9.13 -9.60 5.85
N THR A 88 -9.88 -10.67 5.55
CA THR A 88 -11.30 -10.57 5.18
C THR A 88 -12.14 -10.04 6.34
N VAL A 89 -11.98 -10.58 7.56
CA VAL A 89 -12.67 -10.09 8.77
C VAL A 89 -12.43 -8.60 8.96
N VAL A 90 -11.16 -8.20 9.01
CA VAL A 90 -10.79 -6.81 9.28
C VAL A 90 -11.24 -5.89 8.15
N SER A 91 -11.26 -6.37 6.91
CA SER A 91 -11.81 -5.63 5.78
C SER A 91 -13.30 -5.38 5.92
N ILE A 92 -14.09 -6.39 6.31
CA ILE A 92 -15.54 -6.24 6.57
C ILE A 92 -15.78 -5.24 7.70
N LEU A 93 -15.02 -5.35 8.80
CA LEU A 93 -15.13 -4.41 9.92
C LEU A 93 -14.75 -2.98 9.52
N THR A 94 -13.71 -2.82 8.71
CA THR A 94 -13.27 -1.51 8.21
C THR A 94 -14.35 -0.88 7.32
N VAL A 95 -14.93 -1.64 6.40
CA VAL A 95 -16.05 -1.19 5.56
C VAL A 95 -17.25 -0.81 6.41
N ALA A 96 -17.62 -1.61 7.40
CA ALA A 96 -18.72 -1.31 8.31
C ALA A 96 -18.48 0.00 9.08
N ILE A 97 -17.26 0.22 9.61
CA ILE A 97 -16.89 1.47 10.29
C ILE A 97 -16.99 2.66 9.34
N LEU A 98 -16.45 2.54 8.13
CA LEU A 98 -16.51 3.61 7.13
C LEU A 98 -17.95 3.92 6.73
N TRP A 99 -18.80 2.91 6.60
CA TRP A 99 -20.21 3.06 6.23
C TRP A 99 -21.02 3.73 7.35
N PHE A 100 -21.02 3.14 8.54
CA PHE A 100 -21.91 3.57 9.63
C PHE A 100 -21.41 4.81 10.37
N LYS A 101 -20.09 4.98 10.55
CA LYS A 101 -19.54 6.10 11.35
C LYS A 101 -19.03 7.26 10.52
N LYS A 102 -18.51 7.02 9.32
CA LYS A 102 -17.86 8.05 8.50
C LYS A 102 -18.70 8.49 7.31
N ARG A 103 -19.58 7.63 6.80
CA ARG A 103 -20.35 7.82 5.56
C ARG A 103 -19.45 8.22 4.39
N ASP A 104 -18.24 7.66 4.34
CA ASP A 104 -17.23 7.97 3.32
C ASP A 104 -17.25 6.93 2.20
N GLY A 105 -18.22 7.06 1.29
CA GLY A 105 -18.45 6.09 0.21
C GLY A 105 -17.25 5.88 -0.72
N TRP A 106 -16.47 6.93 -1.00
CA TRP A 106 -15.30 6.79 -1.87
C TRP A 106 -14.16 6.04 -1.19
N SER A 107 -13.90 6.30 0.10
CA SER A 107 -12.92 5.50 0.85
C SER A 107 -13.31 4.03 0.91
N ILE A 108 -14.61 3.71 1.01
CA ILE A 108 -15.10 2.31 0.95
C ILE A 108 -14.80 1.69 -0.42
N VAL A 109 -15.15 2.37 -1.51
CA VAL A 109 -14.92 1.87 -2.87
C VAL A 109 -13.44 1.58 -3.10
N PHE A 110 -12.56 2.54 -2.81
CA PHE A 110 -11.13 2.36 -3.03
C PHE A 110 -10.49 1.38 -2.06
N PHE A 111 -11.01 1.22 -0.84
CA PHE A 111 -10.59 0.16 0.08
C PHE A 111 -10.96 -1.23 -0.47
N ILE A 112 -12.19 -1.41 -0.97
CA ILE A 112 -12.61 -2.66 -1.60
C ILE A 112 -11.78 -2.97 -2.84
N ILE A 113 -11.50 -1.97 -3.69
CA ILE A 113 -10.64 -2.12 -4.86
C ILE A 113 -9.22 -2.53 -4.43
N ALA A 114 -8.65 -1.86 -3.42
CA ALA A 114 -7.33 -2.21 -2.91
C ALA A 114 -7.26 -3.69 -2.52
N GLN A 115 -8.24 -4.18 -1.74
CA GLN A 115 -8.23 -5.56 -1.25
C GLN A 115 -8.60 -6.59 -2.33
N ALA A 116 -9.71 -6.39 -3.05
CA ALA A 116 -10.24 -7.37 -3.99
C ALA A 116 -9.37 -7.47 -5.26
N ALA A 117 -9.10 -6.34 -5.90
CA ALA A 117 -8.25 -6.33 -7.10
C ALA A 117 -6.78 -6.54 -6.75
N GLY A 118 -6.32 -6.16 -5.54
CA GLY A 118 -5.00 -6.54 -5.06
C GLY A 118 -4.85 -8.04 -4.86
N GLY A 119 -5.85 -8.70 -4.26
CA GLY A 119 -5.88 -10.16 -4.14
C GLY A 119 -5.92 -10.87 -5.49
N LEU A 120 -6.66 -10.33 -6.47
CA LEU A 120 -6.64 -10.83 -7.85
C LEU A 120 -5.27 -10.64 -8.50
N LEU A 121 -4.64 -9.47 -8.34
CA LEU A 121 -3.31 -9.17 -8.85
C LEU A 121 -2.28 -10.17 -8.30
N THR A 122 -2.30 -10.45 -6.99
CA THR A 122 -1.46 -11.49 -6.39
C THR A 122 -1.65 -12.86 -7.06
N LYS A 123 -2.90 -13.26 -7.31
CA LYS A 123 -3.20 -14.54 -7.99
C LYS A 123 -2.66 -14.55 -9.41
N VAL A 124 -2.85 -13.48 -10.18
CA VAL A 124 -2.34 -13.37 -11.56
C VAL A 124 -0.82 -13.47 -11.57
N LEU A 125 -0.13 -12.70 -10.72
CA LEU A 125 1.33 -12.72 -10.63
C LEU A 125 1.84 -14.12 -10.24
N LYS A 126 1.19 -14.80 -9.29
CA LYS A 126 1.51 -16.18 -8.92
C LYS A 126 1.46 -17.15 -10.09
N HIS A 127 0.44 -17.07 -10.92
CA HIS A 127 0.33 -17.96 -12.08
C HIS A 127 1.29 -17.58 -13.20
N PHE A 128 1.60 -16.29 -13.34
CA PHE A 128 2.54 -15.80 -14.34
C PHE A 128 3.98 -16.27 -14.05
N PHE A 129 4.47 -16.09 -12.82
CA PHE A 129 5.83 -16.46 -12.45
C PHE A 129 5.98 -17.94 -12.11
N ALA A 130 4.90 -18.59 -11.65
CA ALA A 130 4.85 -20.02 -11.35
C ALA A 130 6.01 -20.56 -10.48
N ARG A 131 6.57 -19.71 -9.60
CA ARG A 131 7.72 -20.05 -8.77
C ARG A 131 7.35 -21.12 -7.72
N SER A 132 8.16 -22.17 -7.61
CA SER A 132 8.03 -23.19 -6.56
C SER A 132 8.35 -22.61 -5.18
N ARG A 133 7.65 -23.06 -4.14
CA ARG A 133 7.89 -22.64 -2.74
C ARG A 133 9.03 -23.45 -2.11
N PRO A 134 9.70 -22.94 -1.05
CA PRO A 134 10.68 -23.73 -0.32
C PRO A 134 10.04 -24.95 0.38
N SER A 135 8.86 -24.78 0.97
CA SER A 135 8.02 -25.86 1.49
C SER A 135 6.54 -25.60 1.21
N VAL A 136 5.77 -26.69 1.12
CA VAL A 136 4.30 -26.65 1.04
C VAL A 136 3.76 -27.03 2.41
N ASP A 137 2.98 -26.15 3.01
CA ASP A 137 2.35 -26.37 4.31
C ASP A 137 0.96 -25.74 4.35
N ALA A 138 -0.06 -26.59 4.30
CA ALA A 138 -1.45 -26.15 4.30
C ALA A 138 -1.87 -25.50 5.64
N ALA A 139 -1.20 -25.82 6.76
CA ALA A 139 -1.49 -25.23 8.06
C ALA A 139 -1.22 -23.71 8.09
N TYR A 140 -0.35 -23.24 7.19
CA TYR A 140 0.02 -21.83 7.08
C TYR A 140 -0.45 -21.18 5.77
N ASP A 141 -1.50 -21.70 5.13
CA ASP A 141 -1.99 -21.22 3.81
C ASP A 141 -0.93 -21.26 2.69
N ALA A 142 0.09 -22.11 2.83
CA ALA A 142 1.21 -22.19 1.89
C ALA A 142 0.95 -23.23 0.78
N VAL A 143 -0.10 -22.99 0.00
CA VAL A 143 -0.49 -23.85 -1.14
C VAL A 143 -0.21 -23.12 -2.48
N GLY A 144 0.18 -23.86 -3.54
CA GLY A 144 0.43 -23.32 -4.88
C GLY A 144 1.78 -22.60 -5.04
N TYR A 145 1.85 -21.58 -5.91
CA TYR A 145 3.10 -20.86 -6.24
C TYR A 145 3.55 -19.85 -5.17
N SER A 146 4.87 -19.61 -5.05
CA SER A 146 5.47 -18.77 -4.01
C SER A 146 5.38 -17.27 -4.33
N PHE A 147 5.74 -16.86 -5.54
CA PHE A 147 5.99 -15.46 -5.86
C PHE A 147 4.78 -14.72 -6.44
N PRO A 148 4.48 -13.48 -6.00
CA PRO A 148 4.95 -12.85 -4.77
C PRO A 148 4.20 -13.40 -3.54
N SER A 149 4.70 -13.08 -2.35
CA SER A 149 4.06 -13.46 -1.09
C SER A 149 2.71 -12.76 -0.91
N GLY A 150 1.64 -13.56 -0.80
CA GLY A 150 0.27 -13.06 -0.63
C GLY A 150 0.01 -12.49 0.77
N HIS A 151 0.61 -13.06 1.82
CA HIS A 151 0.54 -12.51 3.17
C HIS A 151 1.23 -11.14 3.24
N ALA A 152 2.41 -11.00 2.63
CA ALA A 152 3.15 -9.74 2.59
C ALA A 152 2.35 -8.68 1.83
N MET A 153 1.89 -8.98 0.61
CA MET A 153 1.11 -8.02 -0.18
C MET A 153 -0.23 -7.70 0.47
N GLY A 154 -1.00 -8.70 0.90
CA GLY A 154 -2.33 -8.52 1.49
C GLY A 154 -2.32 -7.71 2.79
N SER A 155 -1.35 -8.00 3.68
CA SER A 155 -1.16 -7.22 4.91
C SER A 155 -0.73 -5.78 4.61
N PHE A 156 0.16 -5.57 3.63
CA PHE A 156 0.56 -4.23 3.19
C PHE A 156 -0.65 -3.40 2.72
N LEU A 157 -1.52 -3.99 1.89
CA LEU A 157 -2.71 -3.33 1.39
C LEU A 157 -3.71 -3.00 2.52
N LEU A 158 -4.00 -3.97 3.40
CA LEU A 158 -4.93 -3.78 4.51
C LEU A 158 -4.44 -2.71 5.50
N TYR A 159 -3.29 -2.97 6.12
CA TYR A 159 -2.79 -2.15 7.21
C TYR A 159 -2.28 -0.80 6.70
N GLY A 160 -1.70 -0.76 5.50
CA GLY A 160 -1.31 0.47 4.83
C GLY A 160 -2.51 1.38 4.56
N PHE A 161 -3.63 0.85 4.06
CA PHE A 161 -4.84 1.65 3.83
C PHE A 161 -5.45 2.14 5.15
N ILE A 162 -5.48 1.31 6.18
CA ILE A 162 -5.90 1.73 7.53
C ILE A 162 -4.99 2.86 8.05
N GLY A 163 -3.67 2.72 7.89
CA GLY A 163 -2.69 3.75 8.22
C GLY A 163 -2.98 5.07 7.49
N TYR A 164 -3.28 5.01 6.19
CA TYR A 164 -3.70 6.17 5.40
C TYR A 164 -4.99 6.81 5.96
N LEU A 165 -6.00 6.03 6.32
CA LEU A 165 -7.24 6.55 6.93
C LEU A 165 -6.97 7.25 8.27
N ILE A 166 -6.04 6.73 9.08
CA ILE A 166 -5.61 7.37 10.33
C ILE A 166 -4.90 8.70 10.04
N VAL A 167 -3.99 8.73 9.06
CA VAL A 167 -3.29 9.96 8.64
C VAL A 167 -4.28 11.02 8.15
N ARG A 168 -5.33 10.61 7.43
CA ARG A 168 -6.40 11.50 6.93
C ARG A 168 -7.37 11.97 8.01
N SER A 169 -7.40 11.32 9.17
CA SER A 169 -8.29 11.67 10.27
C SER A 169 -7.87 12.95 11.01
N GLN A 170 -8.75 13.48 11.87
CA GLN A 170 -8.52 14.66 12.71
C GLN A 170 -7.66 14.36 13.96
N ARG A 171 -6.95 13.22 13.99
CA ARG A 171 -6.07 12.86 15.12
C ARG A 171 -4.84 13.76 15.19
N GLY A 172 -4.25 13.86 16.38
CA GLY A 172 -3.01 14.61 16.59
C GLY A 172 -1.81 14.01 15.85
N ARG A 173 -0.76 14.82 15.63
CA ARG A 173 0.46 14.41 14.90
C ARG A 173 1.11 13.18 15.52
N THR A 174 1.23 13.14 16.85
CA THR A 174 1.83 12.01 17.59
C THR A 174 1.11 10.70 17.30
N THR A 175 -0.23 10.69 17.36
CA THR A 175 -1.02 9.49 17.04
C THR A 175 -0.76 9.02 15.60
N LYS A 176 -0.66 9.94 14.64
CA LYS A 176 -0.38 9.59 13.23
C LYS A 176 0.99 8.95 13.06
N TRP A 177 2.03 9.52 13.68
CA TRP A 177 3.39 8.97 13.64
C TRP A 177 3.48 7.60 14.30
N ILE A 178 2.95 7.45 15.52
CA ILE A 178 2.94 6.16 16.23
C ILE A 178 2.17 5.11 15.42
N SER A 179 1.00 5.46 14.89
CA SER A 179 0.21 4.53 14.08
C SER A 179 0.95 4.11 12.81
N GLY A 180 1.64 5.05 12.14
CA GLY A 180 2.45 4.74 10.97
C GLY A 180 3.60 3.78 11.29
N LEU A 181 4.29 4.00 12.41
CA LEU A 181 5.37 3.13 12.86
C LEU A 181 4.85 1.72 13.20
N LEU A 182 3.73 1.62 13.92
CA LEU A 182 3.13 0.34 14.27
C LEU A 182 2.63 -0.43 13.04
N VAL A 183 2.01 0.26 12.08
CA VAL A 183 1.59 -0.34 10.80
C VAL A 183 2.79 -0.91 10.06
N LEU A 184 3.88 -0.13 9.94
CA LEU A 184 5.09 -0.59 9.28
C LEU A 184 5.68 -1.81 9.98
N LEU A 185 5.79 -1.77 11.31
CA LEU A 185 6.32 -2.88 12.09
C LEU A 185 5.48 -4.15 11.92
N PHE A 186 4.15 -4.04 11.97
CA PHE A 186 3.27 -5.19 11.77
C PHE A 186 3.42 -5.81 10.38
N ILE A 187 3.44 -4.99 9.33
CA ILE A 187 3.65 -5.46 7.96
C ILE A 187 4.99 -6.23 7.88
N LEU A 188 6.07 -5.64 8.38
CA LEU A 188 7.40 -6.25 8.37
C LEU A 188 7.45 -7.58 9.14
N MET A 189 6.83 -7.64 10.32
CA MET A 189 6.73 -8.86 11.13
C MET A 189 5.93 -9.96 10.42
N ILE A 190 4.85 -9.61 9.71
CA ILE A 190 4.05 -10.56 8.92
C ILE A 190 4.85 -11.13 7.75
N GLY A 191 5.66 -10.35 7.03
CA GLY A 191 6.50 -10.95 6.00
C GLY A 191 7.66 -11.75 6.58
N PHE A 192 8.27 -11.29 7.67
CA PHE A 192 9.32 -12.03 8.37
C PHE A 192 8.82 -13.42 8.83
N SER A 193 7.60 -13.51 9.37
CA SER A 193 7.02 -14.78 9.79
C SER A 193 6.96 -15.79 8.64
N ARG A 194 6.74 -15.36 7.39
CA ARG A 194 6.70 -16.25 6.22
C ARG A 194 8.07 -16.84 5.86
N ILE A 195 9.13 -16.06 6.07
CA ILE A 195 10.51 -16.52 5.88
C ILE A 195 10.89 -17.46 7.01
N TYR A 196 10.56 -17.07 8.26
CA TYR A 196 10.80 -17.90 9.44
C TYR A 196 10.06 -19.24 9.37
N LEU A 197 8.82 -19.28 8.89
CA LEU A 197 8.09 -20.55 8.69
C LEU A 197 8.61 -21.36 7.49
N GLY A 198 9.51 -20.80 6.67
CA GLY A 198 10.11 -21.49 5.52
C GLY A 198 9.16 -21.68 4.33
N VAL A 199 8.03 -20.97 4.31
CA VAL A 199 6.98 -21.12 3.29
C VAL A 199 7.10 -20.12 2.12
N HIS A 200 7.98 -19.14 2.28
CA HIS A 200 8.32 -18.14 1.26
C HIS A 200 9.80 -17.80 1.30
N TYR A 201 10.35 -17.48 0.14
CA TYR A 201 11.68 -16.90 0.04
C TYR A 201 11.66 -15.41 0.45
N PRO A 202 12.77 -14.87 0.97
CA PRO A 202 12.92 -13.43 1.23
C PRO A 202 12.54 -12.54 0.04
N SER A 203 12.97 -12.91 -1.16
CA SER A 203 12.60 -12.23 -2.42
C SER A 203 11.09 -12.24 -2.69
N ASP A 204 10.37 -13.32 -2.36
CA ASP A 204 8.90 -13.36 -2.49
C ASP A 204 8.22 -12.31 -1.60
N VAL A 205 8.75 -12.12 -0.39
CA VAL A 205 8.23 -11.17 0.60
C VAL A 205 8.50 -9.73 0.17
N LEU A 206 9.74 -9.44 -0.25
CA LEU A 206 10.11 -8.12 -0.76
C LEU A 206 9.29 -7.73 -1.99
N ALA A 207 9.09 -8.65 -2.93
CA ALA A 207 8.23 -8.41 -4.09
C ALA A 207 6.76 -8.24 -3.70
N GLY A 208 6.27 -8.95 -2.68
CA GLY A 208 4.94 -8.74 -2.11
C GLY A 208 4.76 -7.32 -1.56
N TYR A 209 5.77 -6.79 -0.86
CA TYR A 209 5.77 -5.40 -0.40
C TYR A 209 5.87 -4.40 -1.55
N ALA A 210 6.70 -4.67 -2.55
CA ALA A 210 6.87 -3.79 -3.70
C ALA A 210 5.57 -3.69 -4.53
N ALA A 211 4.96 -4.82 -4.88
CA ALA A 211 3.67 -4.87 -5.57
C ALA A 211 2.54 -4.26 -4.71
N GLY A 212 2.52 -4.54 -3.40
CA GLY A 212 1.57 -3.95 -2.46
C GLY A 212 1.71 -2.43 -2.36
N THR A 213 2.93 -1.91 -2.33
CA THR A 213 3.23 -0.48 -2.30
C THR A 213 2.71 0.19 -3.56
N LEU A 214 3.06 -0.34 -4.74
CA LEU A 214 2.62 0.23 -6.01
C LEU A 214 1.08 0.24 -6.11
N TRP A 215 0.43 -0.88 -5.83
CA TRP A 215 -1.02 -1.01 -5.92
C TRP A 215 -1.75 -0.10 -4.93
N LEU A 216 -1.28 -0.03 -3.68
CA LEU A 216 -1.85 0.85 -2.66
C LEU A 216 -1.67 2.32 -3.04
N SER A 217 -0.50 2.71 -3.54
CA SER A 217 -0.25 4.06 -4.04
C SER A 217 -1.25 4.44 -5.12
N VAL A 218 -1.47 3.58 -6.13
CA VAL A 218 -2.47 3.82 -7.19
C VAL A 218 -3.87 4.02 -6.61
N CYS A 219 -4.29 3.19 -5.65
CA CYS A 219 -5.59 3.32 -5.01
C CYS A 219 -5.73 4.63 -4.23
N ILE A 220 -4.73 5.01 -3.44
CA ILE A 220 -4.73 6.24 -2.64
C ILE A 220 -4.70 7.48 -3.55
N PHE A 221 -3.86 7.50 -4.58
CA PHE A 221 -3.79 8.61 -5.54
C PHE A 221 -5.13 8.79 -6.25
N SER A 222 -5.76 7.69 -6.68
CA SER A 222 -7.07 7.73 -7.33
C SER A 222 -8.17 8.24 -6.40
N LEU A 223 -8.15 7.82 -5.12
CA LEU A 223 -9.07 8.32 -4.10
C LEU A 223 -8.89 9.83 -3.87
N GLU A 224 -7.66 10.29 -3.63
CA GLU A 224 -7.37 11.71 -3.40
C GLU A 224 -7.71 12.56 -4.63
N TRP A 225 -7.49 12.05 -5.84
CA TRP A 225 -7.89 12.69 -7.08
C TRP A 225 -9.42 12.91 -7.14
N VAL A 226 -10.20 11.86 -6.87
CA VAL A 226 -11.67 11.94 -6.84
C VAL A 226 -12.17 12.93 -5.79
N LEU A 227 -11.55 12.93 -4.60
CA LEU A 227 -11.90 13.85 -3.53
C LEU A 227 -11.53 15.30 -3.84
N TRP A 228 -10.39 15.52 -4.49
CA TRP A 228 -9.97 16.83 -4.96
C TRP A 228 -10.95 17.37 -6.01
N MET A 229 -11.33 16.56 -7.00
CA MET A 229 -12.34 16.94 -8.00
C MET A 229 -13.64 17.38 -7.36
N LYS A 230 -14.17 16.61 -6.39
CA LYS A 230 -15.39 16.96 -5.64
C LYS A 230 -15.30 18.26 -4.86
N ARG A 231 -14.12 18.62 -4.35
CA ARG A 231 -13.89 19.91 -3.66
C ARG A 231 -13.77 21.07 -4.65
N SER A 232 -13.16 20.82 -5.81
CA SER A 232 -12.91 21.82 -6.85
C SER A 232 -14.14 22.20 -7.68
N SER A 233 -15.16 21.33 -7.76
CA SER A 233 -16.44 21.63 -8.42
C SER A 233 -17.31 22.68 -7.72
N PHE A 234 -16.75 23.42 -6.75
CA PHE A 234 -17.40 24.50 -6.01
C PHE A 234 -16.69 25.84 -6.26
N SER A 235 -16.95 26.46 -7.42
CA SER A 235 -17.02 27.92 -7.63
C SER A 235 -17.35 28.29 -9.08
N LEU A 236 -18.53 27.88 -9.58
CA LEU A 236 -19.10 28.52 -10.79
C LEU A 236 -19.84 29.83 -10.46
N GLY A 237 -20.06 30.12 -9.16
CA GLY A 237 -20.68 31.37 -8.69
C GLY A 237 -19.76 32.58 -8.76
N SER A 238 -18.46 32.42 -8.51
CA SER A 238 -17.50 33.54 -8.54
C SER A 238 -17.16 33.97 -9.97
N VAL A 239 -17.12 33.04 -10.92
CA VAL A 239 -16.88 33.36 -12.34
C VAL A 239 -18.05 34.17 -12.91
N ARG A 240 -19.30 33.83 -12.56
CA ARG A 240 -20.48 34.61 -12.97
C ARG A 240 -20.48 36.06 -12.46
N LYS A 241 -20.00 36.32 -11.24
CA LYS A 241 -19.90 37.70 -10.70
C LYS A 241 -18.87 38.55 -11.43
N VAL A 242 -17.75 37.96 -11.86
CA VAL A 242 -16.71 38.68 -12.63
C VAL A 242 -17.20 39.07 -14.02
N PHE A 243 -18.10 38.29 -14.62
CA PHE A 243 -18.70 38.61 -15.91
C PHE A 243 -19.98 39.46 -15.81
N SER A 244 -20.68 39.48 -14.67
CA SER A 244 -21.84 40.38 -14.48
C SER A 244 -21.46 41.80 -14.08
N SER A 245 -20.31 42.02 -13.44
CA SER A 245 -19.87 43.38 -13.03
C SER A 245 -19.18 44.18 -14.15
N LYS A 246 -19.05 43.61 -15.35
CA LYS A 246 -18.53 44.31 -16.54
C LYS A 246 -19.62 44.83 -17.48
N ASN A 247 -20.89 44.56 -17.16
CA ASN A 247 -22.05 45.00 -17.94
C ASN A 247 -22.97 45.97 -17.15
N SER A 248 -22.45 46.63 -16.12
CA SER A 248 -23.14 47.70 -15.37
C SER A 248 -22.32 48.97 -15.33
#